data_AF-A0A947GDN9-F1
#
_entry.id   AF-A0A947GDN9-F1
#
_cell.length_a   1.000
_cell.length_b   1.000
_cell.length_c   1.000
_cell.angle_alpha   90.00
_cell.angle_beta   90.00
_cell.angle_gamma   90.00
#
_symmetry.space_group_name_H-M   'P 1'
#
loop_
_entity.id
_entity.type
_entity.pdbx_description
1 polymer ?
#
loop_
_entity_poly.entity_id
_entity_poly.type
_entity_poly.pdbx_seq_one_letter_code
_entity_poly.pdbx_strand_id
1 'polypeptide(L)'
;MRYRRAIRGGLAACATGIAAISAAFSPVQAGERDGLYVMTRVWGSSVELAVWYFAGDRFVREPKTAIRDFDFAGADPKWSGTVLVEGSRWTLRFGDGRVQAADFRAAQPAGQCFNWNAGLFCRVKTFQPGQMLAGSFTGGLGNTNVGSTRTYRFAPDGTYQIDTSSSLSSSGVLSGATVGISRGQSGRYSLGENTITLTSSDGTVTVMTAFPYETTADPTRPDRVYIGGFMMKRI
;
A
#
# COMPACT_ATOMS: atom_id res chain seq x y z
N MET A 1 -23.08 -16.71 90.90
CA MET A 1 -21.82 -16.64 90.12
C MET A 1 -21.94 -17.50 88.87
N ARG A 2 -22.12 -16.91 87.69
CA ARG A 2 -22.09 -17.64 86.41
C ARG A 2 -21.27 -16.84 85.40
N TYR A 3 -20.29 -17.51 84.83
CA TYR A 3 -19.19 -17.05 83.98
C TYR A 3 -19.69 -16.50 82.63
N ARG A 4 -19.23 -15.31 82.22
CA ARG A 4 -19.27 -14.83 80.82
C ARG A 4 -17.97 -15.23 80.13
N ARG A 5 -18.05 -16.05 79.07
CA ARG A 5 -16.92 -16.43 78.22
C ARG A 5 -16.93 -15.52 76.99
N ALA A 6 -15.92 -14.67 76.85
CA ALA A 6 -15.75 -13.80 75.68
C ALA A 6 -15.08 -14.59 74.55
N ILE A 7 -15.71 -14.63 73.37
CA ILE A 7 -15.14 -15.16 72.14
C ILE A 7 -14.44 -13.99 71.44
N ARG A 8 -13.10 -14.00 71.41
CA ARG A 8 -12.30 -13.10 70.57
C ARG A 8 -12.21 -13.71 69.17
N GLY A 9 -12.92 -13.14 68.21
CA GLY A 9 -12.78 -13.45 66.79
C GLY A 9 -11.53 -12.76 66.23
N GLY A 10 -10.59 -13.54 65.68
CA GLY A 10 -9.49 -13.04 64.87
C GLY A 10 -9.93 -12.97 63.41
N LEU A 11 -10.09 -11.76 62.86
CA LEU A 11 -10.15 -11.55 61.42
C LEU A 11 -8.73 -11.54 60.87
N ALA A 12 -8.35 -12.61 60.17
CA ALA A 12 -7.17 -12.61 59.31
C ALA A 12 -7.53 -11.93 57.98
N ALA A 13 -6.93 -10.78 57.72
CA ALA A 13 -7.06 -10.09 56.44
C ALA A 13 -6.18 -10.79 55.39
N CYS A 14 -6.80 -11.57 54.50
CA CYS A 14 -6.14 -12.04 53.28
C CYS A 14 -5.95 -10.87 52.33
N ALA A 15 -4.75 -10.29 52.30
CA ALA A 15 -4.34 -9.34 51.28
C ALA A 15 -4.25 -10.05 49.92
N THR A 16 -5.27 -9.90 49.09
CA THR A 16 -5.27 -10.39 47.70
C THR A 16 -4.39 -9.44 46.88
N GLY A 17 -3.13 -9.81 46.66
CA GLY A 17 -2.23 -9.09 45.77
C GLY A 17 -2.72 -9.19 44.33
N ILE A 18 -3.20 -8.09 43.77
CA ILE A 18 -3.48 -7.97 42.34
C ILE A 18 -2.12 -7.84 41.64
N ALA A 19 -1.61 -8.93 41.08
CA ALA A 19 -0.45 -8.86 40.19
C ALA A 19 -0.86 -8.11 38.92
N ALA A 20 -0.34 -6.90 38.74
CA ALA A 20 -0.48 -6.16 37.48
C ALA A 20 0.26 -6.92 36.39
N ILE A 21 -0.48 -7.62 35.52
CA ILE A 21 0.05 -8.18 34.28
C ILE A 21 0.38 -7.00 33.37
N SER A 22 1.62 -6.52 33.46
CA SER A 22 2.15 -5.56 32.50
C SER A 22 2.39 -6.32 31.21
N ALA A 23 1.46 -6.21 30.26
CA ALA A 23 1.71 -6.68 28.90
C ALA A 23 2.89 -5.86 28.36
N ALA A 24 4.05 -6.50 28.23
CA ALA A 24 5.21 -5.87 27.62
C ALA A 24 4.89 -5.60 26.15
N PHE A 25 4.64 -4.34 25.80
CA PHE A 25 4.58 -3.92 24.42
C PHE A 25 6.00 -3.88 23.88
N SER A 26 6.39 -4.90 23.11
CA SER A 26 7.64 -4.86 22.36
C SER A 26 7.60 -3.68 21.39
N PRO A 27 8.58 -2.77 21.41
CA PRO A 27 8.64 -1.69 20.42
C PRO A 27 8.71 -2.29 19.01
N VAL A 28 7.97 -1.72 18.06
CA VAL A 28 8.03 -2.11 16.66
C VAL A 28 9.46 -1.91 16.19
N GLN A 29 10.14 -2.98 15.80
CA GLN A 29 11.50 -2.86 15.29
C GLN A 29 11.46 -2.15 13.93
N ALA A 30 12.42 -1.26 13.67
CA ALA A 30 12.48 -0.48 12.43
C ALA A 30 12.43 -1.35 11.17
N GLY A 31 12.98 -2.58 11.21
CA GLY A 31 12.93 -3.53 10.10
C GLY A 31 11.53 -4.09 9.79
N GLU A 32 10.59 -4.07 10.75
CA GLU A 32 9.23 -4.56 10.54
C GLU A 32 8.33 -3.53 9.83
N ARG A 33 8.67 -2.24 9.95
CA ARG A 33 8.00 -1.12 9.25
C ARG A 33 8.41 -1.01 7.79
N ASP A 34 9.68 -1.25 7.49
CA ASP A 34 10.22 -0.93 6.19
C ASP A 34 9.70 -1.91 5.13
N GLY A 35 9.24 -1.38 4.00
CA GLY A 35 8.65 -2.17 2.94
C GLY A 35 7.56 -1.45 2.16
N LEU A 36 7.05 -2.16 1.16
CA LEU A 36 5.95 -1.73 0.30
C LEU A 36 4.66 -2.39 0.80
N TYR A 37 3.62 -1.59 0.98
CA TYR A 37 2.34 -2.00 1.56
C TYR A 37 1.18 -1.53 0.68
N VAL A 38 0.14 -2.35 0.60
CA VAL A 38 -1.18 -1.91 0.15
C VAL A 38 -2.01 -1.59 1.39
N MET A 39 -2.54 -0.37 1.41
CA MET A 39 -3.48 0.13 2.39
C MET A 39 -4.91 -0.03 1.86
N THR A 40 -5.76 -0.62 2.68
CA THR A 40 -7.21 -0.60 2.50
C THR A 40 -7.85 0.15 3.67
N ARG A 41 -8.73 1.11 3.38
CA ARG A 41 -9.55 1.76 4.43
C ARG A 41 -10.93 2.08 3.92
N VAL A 42 -11.91 2.00 4.80
CA VAL A 42 -13.24 2.54 4.54
C VAL A 42 -13.24 4.00 4.97
N TRP A 43 -13.56 4.89 4.03
CA TRP A 43 -13.71 6.32 4.29
C TRP A 43 -15.07 6.78 3.78
N GLY A 44 -16.00 7.03 4.70
CA GLY A 44 -17.40 7.28 4.37
C GLY A 44 -18.04 6.05 3.72
N SER A 45 -18.58 6.22 2.51
CA SER A 45 -19.17 5.14 1.71
C SER A 45 -18.21 4.53 0.68
N SER A 46 -16.93 4.91 0.69
CA SER A 46 -15.94 4.44 -0.28
C SER A 46 -14.84 3.60 0.37
N VAL A 47 -14.32 2.63 -0.38
CA VAL A 47 -13.09 1.91 -0.04
C VAL A 47 -11.94 2.60 -0.74
N GLU A 48 -11.01 3.12 0.04
CA GLU A 48 -9.75 3.62 -0.47
C GLU A 48 -8.72 2.49 -0.51
N LEU A 49 -8.09 2.37 -1.69
CA LEU A 49 -6.91 1.54 -1.92
C LEU A 49 -5.75 2.49 -2.17
N ALA A 50 -4.64 2.33 -1.46
CA ALA A 50 -3.42 3.09 -1.73
C ALA A 50 -2.17 2.26 -1.52
N VAL A 51 -1.09 2.58 -2.23
CA VAL A 51 0.22 1.95 -2.02
C VAL A 51 1.12 2.87 -1.23
N TRP A 52 1.82 2.32 -0.25
CA TRP A 52 2.74 3.04 0.62
C TRP A 52 4.08 2.34 0.68
N TYR A 53 5.15 3.10 0.49
CA TYR A 53 6.51 2.63 0.71
C TYR A 53 7.10 3.34 1.93
N PHE A 54 7.61 2.57 2.89
CA PHE A 54 8.33 3.04 4.06
C PHE A 54 9.78 2.56 3.99
N ALA A 55 10.73 3.45 4.23
CA ALA A 55 12.16 3.12 4.27
C ALA A 55 12.88 4.04 5.25
N GLY A 56 13.41 3.47 6.33
CA GLY A 56 13.93 4.25 7.44
C GLY A 56 12.88 5.26 7.93
N ASP A 57 13.30 6.49 8.18
CA ASP A 57 12.43 7.57 8.63
C ASP A 57 11.60 8.23 7.53
N ARG A 58 11.53 7.66 6.32
CA ARG A 58 10.82 8.25 5.18
C ARG A 58 9.67 7.39 4.68
N PHE A 59 8.72 8.05 4.04
CA PHE A 59 7.65 7.38 3.33
C PHE A 59 7.27 8.08 2.02
N VAL A 60 6.65 7.33 1.14
CA VAL A 60 5.96 7.85 -0.05
C VAL A 60 4.69 7.05 -0.31
N ARG A 61 3.63 7.73 -0.71
CA ARG A 61 2.38 7.16 -1.19
C ARG A 61 2.37 7.15 -2.72
N GLU A 62 1.89 6.05 -3.29
CA GLU A 62 1.88 5.76 -4.73
C GLU A 62 3.25 5.89 -5.41
N PRO A 63 4.28 5.14 -4.97
CA PRO A 63 5.59 5.17 -5.61
C PRO A 63 5.49 4.78 -7.09
N LYS A 64 5.99 5.64 -7.97
CA LYS A 64 5.93 5.44 -9.43
C LYS A 64 7.17 4.72 -9.97
N THR A 65 8.34 5.02 -9.42
CA THR A 65 9.66 4.51 -9.84
C THR A 65 10.05 3.27 -9.05
N ALA A 66 11.18 2.64 -9.40
CA ALA A 66 11.71 1.49 -8.64
C ALA A 66 11.98 1.82 -7.17
N ILE A 67 11.68 0.85 -6.30
CA ILE A 67 11.80 0.99 -4.84
C ILE A 67 13.24 0.92 -4.33
N ARG A 68 14.08 0.05 -4.91
CA ARG A 68 15.44 -0.24 -4.43
C ARG A 68 16.31 1.02 -4.32
N ASP A 69 16.17 1.92 -5.29
CA ASP A 69 16.95 3.16 -5.41
C ASP A 69 15.99 4.37 -5.42
N PHE A 70 14.93 4.32 -4.61
CA PHE A 70 13.88 5.34 -4.63
C PHE A 70 14.40 6.71 -4.19
N ASP A 71 14.27 7.70 -5.07
CA ASP A 71 14.61 9.09 -4.76
C ASP A 71 13.47 9.78 -3.99
N PHE A 72 13.59 9.79 -2.66
CA PHE A 72 12.65 10.53 -1.80
C PHE A 72 12.74 12.05 -1.96
N ALA A 73 13.87 12.60 -2.43
CA ALA A 73 14.02 14.04 -2.58
C ALA A 73 13.22 14.57 -3.79
N GLY A 74 13.13 13.78 -4.86
CA GLY A 74 12.31 14.09 -6.04
C GLY A 74 10.82 13.72 -5.91
N ALA A 75 10.38 13.14 -4.80
CA ALA A 75 9.00 12.73 -4.60
C ALA A 75 8.06 13.92 -4.31
N ASP A 76 6.80 13.83 -4.76
CA ASP A 76 5.79 14.86 -4.52
C ASP A 76 5.57 15.08 -3.01
N PRO A 77 5.84 16.28 -2.46
CA PRO A 77 5.77 16.55 -1.03
C PRO A 77 4.35 16.40 -0.44
N LYS A 78 3.31 16.40 -1.29
CA LYS A 78 1.94 16.08 -0.88
C LYS A 78 1.78 14.61 -0.49
N TRP A 79 2.62 13.74 -1.04
CA TRP A 79 2.49 12.29 -0.89
C TRP A 79 3.73 11.63 -0.30
N SER A 80 4.79 12.38 -0.01
CA SER A 80 6.00 11.91 0.65
C SER A 80 6.27 12.70 1.93
N GLY A 81 7.16 12.16 2.76
CA GLY A 81 7.54 12.82 4.01
C GLY A 81 8.34 11.92 4.93
N THR A 82 8.30 12.25 6.23
CA THR A 82 8.98 11.50 7.28
C THR A 82 8.03 10.82 8.25
N VAL A 83 8.48 9.72 8.85
CA VAL A 83 7.78 8.98 9.88
C VAL A 83 8.58 8.99 11.18
N LEU A 84 7.95 9.52 12.23
CA LEU A 84 8.45 9.43 13.60
C LEU A 84 7.68 8.32 14.35
N VAL A 85 8.41 7.44 15.03
CA VAL A 85 7.85 6.33 15.80
C VAL A 85 8.19 6.53 17.27
N GLU A 86 7.16 6.66 18.10
CA GLU A 86 7.26 6.84 19.56
C GLU A 86 6.40 5.77 20.24
N GLY A 87 7.04 4.68 20.69
CA GLY A 87 6.30 3.51 21.18
C GLY A 87 5.44 2.90 20.07
N SER A 88 4.13 2.82 20.29
CA SER A 88 3.15 2.39 19.27
C SER A 88 2.63 3.54 18.41
N ARG A 89 2.95 4.80 18.73
CA ARG A 89 2.42 5.94 17.98
C ARG A 89 3.29 6.24 16.78
N TRP A 90 2.68 6.27 15.60
CA TRP A 90 3.34 6.70 14.36
C TRP A 90 2.83 8.08 13.98
N THR A 91 3.76 9.00 13.75
CA THR A 91 3.49 10.36 13.28
C THR A 91 4.13 10.55 11.91
N LEU A 92 3.29 10.66 10.88
CA LEU A 92 3.70 11.01 9.52
C LEU A 92 3.68 12.53 9.36
N ARG A 93 4.80 13.10 8.92
CA ARG A 93 4.94 14.50 8.55
C ARG A 93 5.17 14.59 7.05
N PHE A 94 4.17 15.08 6.31
CA PHE A 94 4.24 15.24 4.87
C PHE A 94 5.14 16.43 4.51
N GLY A 95 5.76 16.38 3.34
CA GLY A 95 6.59 17.49 2.83
C GLY A 95 5.80 18.80 2.64
N ASP A 96 4.47 18.72 2.49
CA ASP A 96 3.57 19.87 2.42
C ASP A 96 3.16 20.46 3.79
N GLY A 97 3.74 19.94 4.89
CA GLY A 97 3.50 20.40 6.25
C GLY A 97 2.32 19.74 6.96
N ARG A 98 1.51 18.90 6.30
CA ARG A 98 0.47 18.13 6.97
C ARG A 98 1.09 17.12 7.94
N VAL A 99 0.40 16.89 9.05
CA VAL A 99 0.79 15.90 10.06
C VAL A 99 -0.38 14.95 10.32
N GLN A 100 -0.10 13.65 10.34
CA GLN A 100 -1.05 12.62 10.72
C GLN A 100 -0.42 11.73 11.78
N ALA A 101 -1.15 11.49 12.87
CA ALA A 101 -0.65 10.64 13.94
C ALA A 101 -1.74 9.68 14.40
N ALA A 102 -1.37 8.40 14.51
CA ALA A 102 -2.26 7.34 14.97
C ALA A 102 -1.43 6.21 15.57
N ASP A 103 -2.10 5.37 16.35
CA ASP A 103 -1.47 4.19 16.93
C ASP A 103 -1.32 3.11 15.86
N PHE A 104 -0.11 2.59 15.75
CA PHE A 104 0.19 1.33 15.10
C PHE A 104 -0.40 0.18 15.91
N ARG A 105 -1.05 -0.76 15.23
CA ARG A 105 -1.51 -2.01 15.82
C ARG A 105 -1.17 -3.15 14.87
N ALA A 106 -0.43 -4.15 15.35
CA ALA A 106 -0.21 -5.36 14.56
C ALA A 106 -1.56 -5.96 14.12
N ALA A 107 -1.62 -6.43 12.87
CA ALA A 107 -2.77 -7.13 12.33
C ALA A 107 -2.36 -8.54 11.92
N GLN A 108 -3.34 -9.41 11.67
CA GLN A 108 -3.05 -10.76 11.20
C GLN A 108 -2.92 -10.79 9.67
N PRO A 109 -1.97 -11.55 9.10
CA PRO A 109 -0.92 -12.29 9.82
C PRO A 109 0.13 -11.34 10.40
N ALA A 110 0.57 -11.63 11.63
CA ALA A 110 1.59 -10.83 12.33
C ALA A 110 2.87 -10.70 11.48
N GLY A 111 3.51 -9.53 11.51
CA GLY A 111 4.68 -9.21 10.67
C GLY A 111 4.38 -8.93 9.19
N GLN A 112 3.16 -9.20 8.73
CA GLN A 112 2.74 -8.94 7.34
C GLN A 112 1.77 -7.78 7.23
N CYS A 113 0.90 -7.60 8.23
CA CYS A 113 -0.09 -6.55 8.22
C CYS A 113 -0.10 -5.74 9.52
N PHE A 114 -0.51 -4.48 9.43
CA PHE A 114 -0.76 -3.60 10.57
C PHE A 114 -1.91 -2.64 10.29
N ASN A 115 -2.56 -2.16 11.35
CA ASN A 115 -3.53 -1.08 11.29
C ASN A 115 -2.87 0.23 11.69
N TRP A 116 -3.14 1.29 10.93
CA TRP A 116 -2.76 2.65 11.26
C TRP A 116 -3.77 3.63 10.64
N ASN A 117 -4.20 4.65 11.40
CA ASN A 117 -5.11 5.69 10.93
C ASN A 117 -6.34 5.16 10.15
N ALA A 118 -7.04 4.20 10.76
CA ALA A 118 -8.20 3.49 10.21
C ALA A 118 -7.96 2.69 8.91
N GLY A 119 -6.72 2.54 8.47
CA GLY A 119 -6.34 1.68 7.35
C GLY A 119 -5.64 0.41 7.79
N LEU A 120 -5.91 -0.68 7.08
CA LEU A 120 -5.17 -1.94 7.13
C LEU A 120 -4.08 -1.90 6.06
N PHE A 121 -2.84 -1.97 6.48
CA PHE A 121 -1.65 -2.00 5.63
C PHE A 121 -1.13 -3.43 5.61
N CYS A 122 -1.04 -4.04 4.45
CA CYS A 122 -0.45 -5.37 4.27
C CYS A 122 0.72 -5.30 3.30
N ARG A 123 1.83 -5.96 3.63
CA ARG A 123 2.99 -6.10 2.75
C ARG A 123 2.54 -6.63 1.40
N VAL A 124 3.08 -6.05 0.34
CA VAL A 124 2.77 -6.51 -1.01
C VAL A 124 3.46 -7.84 -1.30
N LYS A 125 2.83 -8.65 -2.13
CA LYS A 125 3.50 -9.81 -2.73
C LYS A 125 4.54 -9.33 -3.74
N THR A 126 5.58 -10.12 -3.94
CA THR A 126 6.59 -9.87 -4.97
C THR A 126 6.34 -10.79 -6.17
N PHE A 127 6.84 -10.39 -7.34
CA PHE A 127 6.99 -11.33 -8.45
C PHE A 127 8.05 -12.37 -8.10
N GLN A 128 7.81 -13.61 -8.50
CA GLN A 128 8.79 -14.69 -8.37
C GLN A 128 9.89 -14.55 -9.45
N PRO A 129 11.12 -15.01 -9.18
CA PRO A 129 12.16 -15.06 -10.20
C PRO A 129 11.70 -15.79 -11.47
N GLY A 130 11.88 -15.17 -12.63
CA GLY A 130 11.46 -15.73 -13.93
C GLY A 130 9.95 -15.68 -14.21
N GLN A 131 9.15 -15.08 -13.33
CA GLN A 131 7.72 -14.89 -13.58
C GLN A 131 7.50 -14.01 -14.81
N MET A 132 6.51 -14.38 -15.62
CA MET A 132 6.03 -13.60 -16.77
C MET A 132 4.56 -13.21 -16.56
N LEU A 133 4.19 -12.03 -17.05
CA LEU A 133 2.80 -11.62 -17.13
C LEU A 133 2.21 -12.09 -18.47
N ALA A 134 0.97 -12.56 -18.42
CA ALA A 134 0.22 -12.91 -19.63
C ALA A 134 -1.17 -12.29 -19.55
N GLY A 135 -1.63 -11.66 -20.63
CA GLY A 135 -2.97 -11.10 -20.76
C GLY A 135 -3.00 -9.56 -20.75
N SER A 136 -4.23 -9.02 -20.69
CA SER A 136 -4.48 -7.59 -20.77
C SER A 136 -4.88 -7.04 -19.41
N PHE A 137 -4.39 -5.86 -19.05
CA PHE A 137 -4.69 -5.17 -17.81
C PHE A 137 -5.04 -3.72 -18.14
N THR A 138 -6.11 -3.20 -17.56
CA THR A 138 -6.57 -1.83 -17.75
C THR A 138 -6.71 -1.10 -16.43
N GLY A 139 -6.36 0.18 -16.41
CA GLY A 139 -6.40 1.02 -15.22
C GLY A 139 -6.05 2.47 -15.58
N GLY A 140 -6.27 3.40 -14.67
CA GLY A 140 -6.04 4.81 -14.98
C GLY A 140 -6.54 5.78 -13.94
N LEU A 141 -6.25 7.06 -14.17
CA LEU A 141 -6.77 8.17 -13.38
C LEU A 141 -8.07 8.68 -14.01
N GLY A 142 -9.13 8.69 -13.22
CA GLY A 142 -10.26 9.58 -13.43
C GLY A 142 -10.13 10.77 -12.50
N ASN A 143 -9.90 11.96 -13.04
CA ASN A 143 -10.31 13.19 -12.35
C ASN A 143 -11.64 13.67 -12.97
N THR A 144 -12.31 14.63 -12.33
CA THR A 144 -13.68 15.05 -12.70
C THR A 144 -13.83 15.59 -14.12
N ASN A 145 -12.74 15.86 -14.85
CA ASN A 145 -12.79 16.50 -16.18
C ASN A 145 -11.98 15.77 -17.28
N VAL A 146 -11.01 14.91 -16.91
CA VAL A 146 -10.15 14.15 -17.83
C VAL A 146 -9.92 12.75 -17.27
N GLY A 147 -10.40 11.74 -17.99
CA GLY A 147 -10.10 10.34 -17.72
C GLY A 147 -9.00 9.87 -18.66
N SER A 148 -7.89 9.35 -18.13
CA SER A 148 -6.91 8.62 -18.95
C SER A 148 -6.89 7.16 -18.51
N THR A 149 -7.27 6.26 -19.41
CA THR A 149 -7.17 4.82 -19.23
C THR A 149 -5.96 4.32 -19.99
N ARG A 150 -5.16 3.47 -19.34
CA ARG A 150 -4.05 2.74 -19.93
C ARG A 150 -4.36 1.27 -19.92
N THR A 151 -4.17 0.62 -21.06
CA THR A 151 -4.29 -0.83 -21.20
C THR A 151 -2.93 -1.40 -21.58
N TYR A 152 -2.38 -2.22 -20.70
CA TYR A 152 -1.17 -3.00 -20.96
C TYR A 152 -1.58 -4.38 -21.46
N ARG A 153 -0.90 -4.86 -22.50
CA ARG A 153 -0.99 -6.25 -22.95
C ARG A 153 0.39 -6.85 -22.79
N PHE A 154 0.48 -7.91 -21.99
CA PHE A 154 1.72 -8.65 -21.78
C PHE A 154 1.61 -10.03 -22.43
N ALA A 155 2.65 -10.41 -23.15
CA ALA A 155 2.78 -11.75 -23.69
C ALA A 155 3.77 -12.59 -22.86
N PRO A 156 3.60 -13.93 -22.83
CA PRO A 156 4.51 -14.83 -22.11
C PRO A 156 5.96 -14.81 -22.62
N ASP A 157 6.19 -14.31 -23.83
CA ASP A 157 7.52 -14.21 -24.46
C ASP A 157 8.31 -12.95 -24.02
N GLY A 158 7.80 -12.20 -23.04
CA GLY A 158 8.42 -10.98 -22.54
C GLY A 158 8.18 -9.76 -23.42
N THR A 159 7.22 -9.78 -24.36
CA THR A 159 6.80 -8.58 -25.10
C THR A 159 5.61 -7.88 -24.45
N TYR A 160 5.49 -6.56 -24.65
CA TYR A 160 4.35 -5.78 -24.21
C TYR A 160 3.85 -4.78 -25.25
N GLN A 161 2.61 -4.37 -25.10
CA GLN A 161 1.99 -3.23 -25.79
C GLN A 161 1.20 -2.37 -24.80
N ILE A 162 1.25 -1.05 -24.96
CA ILE A 162 0.46 -0.08 -24.21
C ILE A 162 -0.47 0.66 -25.16
N ASP A 163 -1.76 0.60 -24.89
CA ASP A 163 -2.77 1.46 -25.50
C ASP A 163 -3.18 2.51 -24.46
N THR A 164 -3.19 3.78 -24.83
CA THR A 164 -3.72 4.86 -23.99
C THR A 164 -4.97 5.43 -24.65
N SER A 165 -6.06 5.51 -23.89
CA SER A 165 -7.25 6.24 -24.27
C SER A 165 -7.49 7.38 -23.29
N SER A 166 -7.67 8.59 -23.81
CA SER A 166 -8.05 9.76 -23.02
C SER A 166 -9.43 10.25 -23.44
N SER A 167 -10.30 10.50 -22.47
CA SER A 167 -11.58 11.19 -22.67
C SER A 167 -11.57 12.53 -21.95
N LEU A 168 -12.00 13.57 -22.66
CA LEU A 168 -12.29 14.89 -22.10
C LEU A 168 -13.81 14.98 -21.91
N SER A 169 -14.28 15.24 -20.69
CA SER A 169 -15.70 15.56 -20.48
C SER A 169 -15.87 17.07 -20.50
N SER A 170 -16.31 17.64 -21.62
CA SER A 170 -16.69 19.05 -21.71
C SER A 170 -18.09 19.23 -21.11
N SER A 171 -18.18 19.76 -19.88
CA SER A 171 -19.44 20.16 -19.24
C SER A 171 -19.98 21.49 -19.77
N GLY A 172 -19.96 21.67 -21.10
CA GLY A 172 -20.49 22.85 -21.76
C GLY A 172 -20.61 22.59 -23.26
N VAL A 173 -21.85 22.43 -23.72
CA VAL A 173 -22.33 22.43 -25.12
C VAL A 173 -21.23 22.55 -26.18
N LEU A 174 -20.73 21.41 -26.67
CA LEU A 174 -20.26 21.21 -28.05
C LEU A 174 -20.23 19.69 -28.31
N SER A 175 -21.04 19.24 -29.26
CA SER A 175 -21.05 17.87 -29.76
C SER A 175 -19.70 17.55 -30.40
N GLY A 176 -18.91 16.65 -29.79
CA GLY A 176 -17.62 16.23 -30.35
C GLY A 176 -16.57 15.86 -29.32
N ALA A 177 -16.82 14.87 -28.45
CA ALA A 177 -15.75 14.28 -27.63
C ALA A 177 -14.82 13.47 -28.55
N THR A 178 -13.64 14.01 -28.88
CA THR A 178 -12.61 13.26 -29.61
C THR A 178 -11.97 12.25 -28.66
N VAL A 179 -12.27 10.97 -28.85
CA VAL A 179 -11.55 9.87 -28.19
C VAL A 179 -10.20 9.71 -28.90
N GLY A 180 -9.15 10.27 -28.34
CA GLY A 180 -7.78 10.02 -28.79
C GLY A 180 -7.34 8.64 -28.31
N ILE A 181 -7.26 7.66 -29.22
CA ILE A 181 -6.56 6.39 -28.97
C ILE A 181 -5.16 6.55 -29.57
N SER A 182 -4.16 6.80 -28.72
CA SER A 182 -2.77 6.64 -29.13
C SER A 182 -2.38 5.18 -28.89
N ARG A 183 -2.11 4.42 -29.96
CA ARG A 183 -1.38 3.14 -29.87
C ARG A 183 0.05 3.50 -29.46
N GLY A 184 0.35 3.39 -28.17
CA GLY A 184 1.28 4.31 -27.52
C GLY A 184 2.71 3.81 -27.37
N GLN A 185 2.92 2.50 -27.25
CA GLN A 185 4.25 1.97 -26.95
C GLN A 185 4.24 0.45 -27.08
N SER A 186 5.32 -0.14 -27.59
CA SER A 186 5.55 -1.58 -27.51
C SER A 186 7.03 -1.86 -27.29
N GLY A 187 7.35 -3.07 -26.84
CA GLY A 187 8.72 -3.47 -26.61
C GLY A 187 8.84 -4.75 -25.80
N ARG A 188 9.93 -4.85 -25.03
CA ARG A 188 10.22 -5.96 -24.12
C ARG A 188 10.02 -5.54 -22.67
N TYR A 189 9.61 -6.47 -21.82
CA TYR A 189 9.55 -6.23 -20.39
C TYR A 189 10.28 -7.32 -19.60
N SER A 190 10.68 -6.97 -18.38
CA SER A 190 11.19 -7.91 -17.38
C SER A 190 10.63 -7.55 -16.01
N LEU A 191 10.43 -8.55 -15.16
CA LEU A 191 9.98 -8.38 -13.78
C LEU A 191 11.17 -8.58 -12.82
N GLY A 192 11.30 -7.68 -11.85
CA GLY A 192 12.03 -7.92 -10.60
C GLY A 192 11.05 -8.13 -9.45
N GLU A 193 11.53 -8.21 -8.20
CA GLU A 193 10.66 -8.50 -7.04
C GLU A 193 9.44 -7.56 -6.93
N ASN A 194 9.65 -6.25 -6.88
CA ASN A 194 8.59 -5.24 -6.88
C ASN A 194 8.76 -4.22 -8.00
N THR A 195 9.32 -4.65 -9.13
CA THR A 195 9.62 -3.75 -10.24
C THR A 195 9.24 -4.36 -11.58
N ILE A 196 8.86 -3.50 -12.51
CA ILE A 196 8.78 -3.82 -13.92
C ILE A 196 9.69 -2.88 -14.69
N THR A 197 10.51 -3.45 -15.56
CA THR A 197 11.32 -2.71 -16.53
C THR A 197 10.68 -2.88 -17.89
N LEU A 198 10.39 -1.77 -18.55
CA LEU A 198 9.89 -1.70 -19.91
C LEU A 198 10.98 -1.12 -20.80
N THR A 199 11.41 -1.88 -21.78
CA THR A 199 12.33 -1.44 -22.83
C THR A 199 11.54 -1.28 -24.12
N SER A 200 11.31 -0.05 -24.53
CA SER A 200 10.57 0.27 -25.76
C SER A 200 11.36 -0.08 -27.02
N SER A 201 10.66 -0.15 -28.15
CA SER A 201 11.27 -0.41 -29.47
C SER A 201 12.31 0.63 -29.90
N ASP A 202 12.25 1.84 -29.37
CA ASP A 202 13.23 2.91 -29.57
C ASP A 202 14.44 2.83 -28.62
N GLY A 203 14.47 1.82 -27.73
CA GLY A 203 15.52 1.63 -26.73
C GLY A 203 15.29 2.38 -25.41
N THR A 204 14.22 3.16 -25.27
CA THR A 204 13.89 3.85 -24.02
C THR A 204 13.60 2.83 -22.92
N VAL A 205 14.26 2.98 -21.77
CA VAL A 205 14.08 2.12 -20.59
C VAL A 205 13.29 2.86 -19.52
N THR A 206 12.20 2.26 -19.06
CA THR A 206 11.38 2.78 -17.95
C THR A 206 11.31 1.73 -16.86
N VAL A 207 11.69 2.08 -15.63
CA VAL A 207 11.61 1.19 -14.47
C VAL A 207 10.58 1.74 -13.50
N MET A 208 9.58 0.93 -13.17
CA MET A 208 8.46 1.32 -12.31
C MET A 208 8.30 0.35 -11.14
N THR A 209 7.69 0.83 -10.06
CA THR A 209 7.14 -0.07 -9.05
C THR A 209 6.05 -0.91 -9.68
N ALA A 210 6.11 -2.23 -9.47
CA ALA A 210 5.04 -3.12 -9.86
C ALA A 210 4.95 -4.35 -8.95
N PHE A 211 3.75 -4.88 -8.76
CA PHE A 211 3.55 -6.12 -8.01
C PHE A 211 2.18 -6.73 -8.31
N PRO A 212 2.04 -8.07 -8.16
CA PRO A 212 0.74 -8.72 -8.30
C PRO A 212 -0.16 -8.36 -7.11
N TYR A 213 -1.44 -8.11 -7.38
CA TYR A 213 -2.46 -7.97 -6.35
C TYR A 213 -3.60 -8.94 -6.65
N GLU A 214 -3.71 -9.96 -5.82
CA GLU A 214 -4.63 -11.06 -6.02
C GLU A 214 -5.91 -10.84 -5.22
N THR A 215 -7.06 -10.97 -5.87
CA THR A 215 -8.37 -11.11 -5.22
C THR A 215 -8.91 -12.54 -5.30
N THR A 216 -8.25 -13.42 -6.05
CA THR A 216 -8.57 -14.84 -6.21
C THR A 216 -7.42 -15.73 -5.74
N ALA A 217 -7.68 -17.04 -5.66
CA ALA A 217 -6.75 -18.01 -5.07
C ALA A 217 -5.61 -18.47 -6.00
N ASP A 218 -5.61 -18.13 -7.30
CA ASP A 218 -4.56 -18.54 -8.24
C ASP A 218 -3.43 -17.49 -8.30
N PRO A 219 -2.24 -17.77 -7.72
CA PRO A 219 -1.13 -16.82 -7.70
C PRO A 219 -0.42 -16.67 -9.06
N THR A 220 -0.64 -17.59 -9.99
CA THR A 220 0.02 -17.57 -11.31
C THR A 220 -0.66 -16.62 -12.29
N ARG A 221 -1.88 -16.18 -11.99
CA ARG A 221 -2.71 -15.36 -12.87
C ARG A 221 -3.38 -14.24 -12.07
N PRO A 222 -2.63 -13.21 -11.65
CA PRO A 222 -3.19 -12.16 -10.80
C PRO A 222 -4.33 -11.42 -11.52
N ASP A 223 -5.47 -11.23 -10.85
CA ASP A 223 -6.59 -10.44 -11.38
C ASP A 223 -6.28 -8.95 -11.47
N ARG A 224 -5.35 -8.49 -10.64
CA ARG A 224 -4.91 -7.11 -10.61
C ARG A 224 -3.40 -7.03 -10.50
N VAL A 225 -2.85 -5.97 -11.05
CA VAL A 225 -1.42 -5.67 -10.95
C VAL A 225 -1.27 -4.20 -10.64
N TYR A 226 -0.41 -3.86 -9.69
CA TYR A 226 0.00 -2.48 -9.53
C TYR A 226 1.13 -2.18 -10.50
N ILE A 227 1.05 -1.10 -11.26
CA ILE A 227 2.11 -0.65 -12.16
C ILE A 227 2.20 0.88 -12.11
N GLY A 228 3.36 1.40 -11.68
CA GLY A 228 3.75 2.81 -11.85
C GLY A 228 2.77 3.82 -11.27
N GLY A 229 2.16 3.53 -10.12
CA GLY A 229 1.17 4.42 -9.48
C GLY A 229 -0.28 3.95 -9.57
N PHE A 230 -0.57 2.87 -10.33
CA PHE A 230 -1.95 2.49 -10.63
C PHE A 230 -2.22 1.02 -10.36
N MET A 231 -3.33 0.74 -9.67
CA MET A 231 -3.90 -0.60 -9.60
C MET A 231 -4.69 -0.88 -10.87
N MET A 232 -4.23 -1.86 -11.65
CA MET A 232 -4.81 -2.25 -12.93
C MET A 232 -5.61 -3.54 -12.77
N LYS A 233 -6.74 -3.66 -13.46
CA LYS A 233 -7.59 -4.84 -13.49
C LYS A 233 -7.40 -5.61 -14.79
N ARG A 234 -7.29 -6.93 -14.71
CA ARG A 234 -7.29 -7.82 -15.87
C ARG A 234 -8.61 -7.74 -16.65
N ILE A 235 -8.52 -7.77 -17.99
CA ILE A 235 -9.66 -7.82 -18.92
C ILE A 235 -9.55 -9.00 -19.88
#